data_AF-A0AAP7J1S2-F1
#
_entry.id   AF-A0AAP7J1S2-F1
#
_cell.length_a   1.000
_cell.length_b   1.000
_cell.length_c   1.000
_cell.angle_alpha   90.00
_cell.angle_beta   90.00
_cell.angle_gamma   90.00
#
_symmetry.space_group_name_H-M   'P 1'
#
loop_
_entity.id
_entity.type
_entity.pdbx_description
1 polymer ?
#
loop_
_entity_poly.entity_id
_entity_poly.type
_entity_poly.pdbx_seq_one_letter_code
_entity_poly.pdbx_strand_id
1 'polypeptide(L)'
;MPHSPEEKKKVLARVRRIRGQCDALDRALEAGADCGPVLQQIAAIRGAVNGLMSEVMEAHLREEFGQPAASDEQRAERVRDMSALIRSYLK
;
A
#
# COMPACT_ATOMS: atom_id res chain seq x y z
N MET A 1 0.23 -10.19 -6.21
CA MET A 1 1.53 -9.90 -5.50
C MET A 1 2.47 -9.41 -6.57
N PRO A 2 3.39 -8.43 -6.41
CA PRO A 2 4.19 -7.96 -7.54
C PRO A 2 4.95 -9.13 -8.20
N HIS A 3 4.47 -9.56 -9.36
CA HIS A 3 4.89 -10.81 -10.00
C HIS A 3 6.07 -10.60 -10.94
N SER A 4 6.28 -9.37 -11.43
CA SER A 4 7.52 -9.04 -12.11
C SER A 4 8.64 -8.73 -11.10
N PRO A 5 9.90 -9.13 -11.38
CA PRO A 5 11.05 -8.72 -10.58
C PRO A 5 11.18 -7.20 -10.45
N GLU A 6 10.75 -6.45 -11.47
CA GLU A 6 10.78 -4.99 -11.47
C GLU A 6 9.76 -4.37 -10.52
N GLU A 7 8.50 -4.80 -10.55
CA GLU A 7 7.47 -4.34 -9.61
C GLU A 7 7.85 -4.71 -8.18
N LYS A 8 8.37 -5.92 -7.97
CA LYS A 8 8.83 -6.36 -6.65
C LYS A 8 9.93 -5.43 -6.13
N LYS A 9 10.89 -5.07 -6.99
CA LYS A 9 11.96 -4.11 -6.64
C LYS A 9 11.41 -2.73 -6.30
N LYS A 10 10.43 -2.22 -7.06
CA LYS A 10 9.79 -0.92 -6.81
C LYS A 10 9.04 -0.90 -5.48
N VAL A 11 8.20 -1.90 -5.23
CA VAL A 11 7.44 -2.07 -3.98
C VAL A 11 8.39 -2.17 -2.78
N LEU A 12 9.45 -2.97 -2.87
CA LEU A 12 10.46 -3.10 -1.82
C LEU A 12 11.19 -1.78 -1.54
N ALA A 13 11.50 -0.99 -2.57
CA ALA A 13 12.12 0.32 -2.40
C ALA A 13 11.20 1.28 -1.62
N ARG A 14 9.89 1.27 -1.91
CA ARG A 14 8.90 2.06 -1.17
C ARG A 14 8.77 1.62 0.29
N VAL A 15 8.70 0.32 0.55
CA VAL A 15 8.67 -0.23 1.91
C VAL A 15 9.91 0.18 2.71
N ARG A 16 11.11 0.11 2.11
CA ARG A 16 12.35 0.57 2.75
C ARG A 16 12.34 2.06 3.04
N ARG A 17 11.79 2.88 2.14
CA ARG A 17 11.63 4.32 2.37
C ARG A 17 10.68 4.59 3.54
N ILE A 18 9.55 3.91 3.61
CA ILE A 18 8.59 4.04 4.72
C ILE A 18 9.25 3.66 6.04
N ARG A 19 10.02 2.56 6.07
CA ARG A 19 10.80 2.18 7.26
C ARG A 19 11.71 3.31 7.73
N GLY A 20 12.50 3.90 6.82
CA GLY A 20 13.36 5.03 7.18
C GLY A 20 12.60 6.27 7.68
N GLN A 21 11.35 6.49 7.22
CA GLN A 21 10.48 7.53 7.78
C GLN A 21 10.02 7.19 9.20
N CYS A 22 9.66 5.93 9.47
CA CYS A 22 9.33 5.46 10.82
C CYS A 22 10.53 5.58 11.77
N ASP A 23 11.73 5.17 11.35
CA ASP A 23 12.95 5.28 12.14
C ASP A 23 13.33 6.75 12.42
N ALA A 24 12.97 7.67 11.53
CA ALA A 24 13.15 9.11 11.74
C ALA A 24 12.12 9.69 12.73
N LEU A 25 10.87 9.22 12.68
CA LEU A 25 9.83 9.57 13.63
C LEU A 25 10.18 9.09 15.04
N ASP A 26 10.64 7.85 15.18
CA ASP A 26 11.04 7.26 16.45
C ASP A 26 12.14 8.10 17.13
N ARG A 27 13.21 8.41 16.39
CA ARG A 27 14.29 9.29 16.88
C ARG A 27 13.81 10.69 17.24
N ALA A 28 12.85 11.25 16.50
CA ALA A 28 12.30 12.57 16.82
C ALA A 28 11.51 12.54 18.14
N LEU A 29 10.77 11.46 18.40
CA LEU A 29 10.05 11.25 19.66
C LEU A 29 11.01 11.05 20.83
N GLU A 30 12.03 10.22 20.68
CA GLU A 30 13.07 10.02 21.70
C GLU A 30 13.82 11.32 22.04
N ALA A 31 14.05 12.18 21.05
CA ALA A 31 14.68 13.49 21.22
C ALA A 31 13.74 14.57 21.81
N GLY A 32 12.46 14.25 22.06
CA GLY A 32 11.48 15.20 22.59
C GLY A 32 11.12 16.31 21.62
N ALA A 33 11.05 16.02 20.31
CA ALA A 33 10.69 17.00 19.29
C ALA A 33 9.28 17.59 19.49
N ASP A 34 9.10 18.83 19.04
CA ASP A 34 7.81 19.52 19.10
C ASP A 34 6.71 18.76 18.35
N CYS A 35 5.46 18.91 18.81
CA CYS A 35 4.30 18.26 18.22
C CYS A 35 4.10 18.60 16.73
N GLY A 36 4.43 19.81 16.30
CA GLY A 36 4.26 20.25 14.90
C GLY A 36 5.07 19.40 13.91
N PRO A 37 6.41 19.33 14.03
CA PRO A 37 7.25 18.44 13.23
C PRO A 37 6.85 16.96 13.31
N VAL A 38 6.48 16.46 14.49
CA VAL A 38 6.00 15.08 14.67
C VAL A 38 4.73 14.83 13.83
N LEU A 39 3.76 15.72 13.88
CA LEU A 39 2.53 15.63 13.08
C LEU A 39 2.82 15.66 11.57
N GLN A 40 3.80 16.46 11.14
CA GLN A 40 4.23 16.49 9.72
C GLN A 40 4.86 15.16 9.28
N GLN A 41 5.68 14.54 10.13
CA GLN A 41 6.26 13.22 9.84
C GLN A 41 5.18 12.14 9.74
N ILE A 42 4.22 12.13 10.67
CA ILE A 42 3.08 11.20 10.63
C ILE A 42 2.27 11.39 9.34
N ALA A 43 1.98 12.64 8.96
CA ALA A 43 1.27 12.93 7.71
C ALA A 43 2.04 12.44 6.48
N ALA A 44 3.37 12.59 6.47
CA ALA A 44 4.24 12.11 5.39
C ALA A 44 4.27 10.58 5.31
N ILE A 45 4.32 9.88 6.44
CA ILE A 45 4.24 8.41 6.51
C ILE A 45 2.89 7.93 5.98
N ARG A 46 1.79 8.54 6.44
CA ARG A 46 0.44 8.23 5.95
C ARG A 46 0.34 8.37 4.42
N GLY A 47 0.87 9.48 3.87
CA GLY A 47 0.90 9.69 2.42
C GLY A 47 1.72 8.62 1.68
N ALA A 48 2.88 8.24 2.22
CA ALA A 48 3.72 7.19 1.63
C ALA A 48 3.05 5.80 1.66
N VAL A 49 2.38 5.46 2.77
CA VAL A 49 1.61 4.22 2.90
C VAL A 49 0.42 4.18 1.93
N ASN A 50 -0.34 5.28 1.83
CA ASN A 50 -1.46 5.37 0.89
C ASN A 50 -0.97 5.21 -0.56
N GLY A 51 0.12 5.86 -0.94
CA GLY A 51 0.72 5.70 -2.27
C GLY A 51 1.18 4.28 -2.57
N LEU A 52 1.83 3.61 -1.60
CA LEU A 52 2.20 2.19 -1.73
C LEU A 52 0.96 1.30 -1.90
N MET A 53 -0.10 1.59 -1.15
CA MET A 53 -1.34 0.81 -1.22
C MET A 53 -2.01 0.92 -2.59
N SER A 54 -2.12 2.13 -3.15
CA SER A 54 -2.68 2.34 -4.50
C SER A 54 -1.93 1.52 -5.56
N GLU A 55 -0.60 1.49 -5.51
CA GLU A 55 0.20 0.71 -6.46
C GLU A 55 -0.01 -0.80 -6.32
N VAL A 56 -0.06 -1.31 -5.09
CA VAL A 56 -0.29 -2.75 -4.84
C VAL A 56 -1.71 -3.16 -5.25
N MET A 57 -2.70 -2.30 -5.02
CA MET A 57 -4.09 -2.54 -5.43
C MET A 57 -4.23 -2.55 -6.96
N GLU A 58 -3.58 -1.61 -7.66
CA GLU A 58 -3.57 -1.59 -9.13
C GLU A 58 -2.92 -2.86 -9.70
N ALA A 59 -1.78 -3.29 -9.16
CA ALA A 59 -1.13 -4.52 -9.56
C ALA A 59 -2.05 -5.74 -9.38
N HIS A 60 -2.72 -5.85 -8.22
CA HIS A 60 -3.65 -6.93 -7.95
C HIS A 60 -4.87 -6.92 -8.88
N LEU A 61 -5.43 -5.75 -9.19
CA LEU A 61 -6.52 -5.60 -10.17
C LEU A 61 -6.10 -6.09 -11.54
N ARG A 62 -4.91 -5.69 -12.00
CA ARG A 62 -4.37 -6.12 -13.30
C ARG A 62 -4.16 -7.63 -13.38
N GLU A 63 -3.78 -8.25 -12.26
CA GLU A 63 -3.59 -9.69 -12.16
C GLU A 63 -4.93 -10.44 -12.21
N GLU A 64 -5.88 -10.07 -11.35
CA GLU A 64 -7.17 -10.77 -11.23
C GLU A 64 -8.10 -10.51 -12.43
N PHE A 65 -8.01 -9.34 -13.05
CA PHE A 65 -8.93 -8.92 -14.12
C PHE A 65 -8.27 -8.70 -15.47
N GLY A 66 -6.95 -8.91 -15.59
CA GLY A 66 -6.22 -8.78 -16.86
C GLY A 66 -6.49 -9.91 -17.85
N GLN A 67 -7.08 -11.02 -17.39
CA GLN A 67 -7.50 -12.14 -18.23
C GLN A 67 -8.99 -12.43 -18.04
N PRO A 68 -9.72 -12.84 -19.10
CA PRO A 68 -11.10 -13.26 -18.98
C PRO A 68 -11.28 -14.31 -17.90
N ALA A 69 -12.39 -14.23 -17.16
CA ALA A 69 -12.78 -15.32 -16.26
C ALA A 69 -13.18 -16.55 -17.08
N ALA A 70 -12.87 -17.74 -16.56
CA ALA A 70 -13.22 -19.02 -17.16
C ALA A 70 -14.71 -19.38 -16.97
N SER A 71 -15.38 -18.78 -15.99
CA SER A 71 -16.82 -18.93 -15.76
C SER A 71 -17.42 -17.71 -15.06
N ASP A 72 -18.76 -17.66 -15.02
CA ASP A 72 -19.48 -16.62 -14.28
C ASP A 72 -19.26 -16.70 -12.78
N GLU A 73 -19.13 -17.91 -12.22
CA GLU A 73 -18.81 -18.13 -10.80
C GLU A 73 -17.43 -17.55 -10.46
N GLN A 74 -16.42 -17.83 -11.28
CA GLN A 74 -15.07 -17.28 -11.06
C GLN A 74 -15.08 -15.74 -11.15
N ARG A 75 -15.83 -15.17 -12.10
CA ARG A 75 -15.99 -13.71 -12.19
C ARG A 75 -16.64 -13.14 -10.93
N ALA A 76 -17.70 -13.77 -10.43
CA ALA A 76 -18.41 -13.33 -9.23
C ALA A 76 -17.51 -13.40 -7.98
N GLU A 77 -16.66 -14.43 -7.87
CA GLU A 77 -15.68 -14.57 -6.80
C GLU A 77 -14.63 -13.44 -6.83
N ARG A 78 -13.98 -13.22 -7.98
CA ARG A 78 -12.99 -12.13 -8.16
C ARG A 78 -13.57 -10.76 -7.77
N VAL A 79 -14.81 -10.48 -8.15
CA VAL A 79 -15.51 -9.23 -7.81
C VAL A 79 -15.77 -9.13 -6.30
N ARG A 80 -16.19 -10.23 -5.64
CA ARG A 80 -16.40 -10.23 -4.19
C ARG A 80 -15.11 -9.96 -3.42
N ASP A 81 -14.01 -10.61 -3.81
CA ASP A 81 -12.72 -10.45 -3.16
C ASP A 81 -12.20 -9.01 -3.29
N MET A 82 -12.27 -8.46 -4.50
CA MET A 82 -11.92 -7.06 -4.74
C MET A 82 -12.80 -6.09 -3.95
N SER A 83 -14.11 -6.35 -3.87
CA SER A 83 -15.04 -5.52 -3.10
C SER A 83 -14.73 -5.54 -1.61
N ALA A 84 -14.30 -6.69 -1.07
CA ALA A 84 -13.88 -6.82 0.32
C ALA A 84 -12.60 -6.02 0.60
N LEU A 85 -11.61 -6.08 -0.30
CA LEU A 85 -10.38 -5.30 -0.20
C LEU A 85 -10.66 -3.79 -0.25
N ILE A 86 -11.46 -3.32 -1.20
CA ILE A 86 -11.84 -1.91 -1.33
C ILE A 86 -12.55 -1.43 -0.05
N ARG A 87 -13.51 -2.20 0.48
CA ARG A 87 -14.22 -1.85 1.72
C ARG A 87 -13.30 -1.78 2.93
N SER A 88 -12.28 -2.63 3.00
CA SER A 88 -11.30 -2.60 4.08
C SER A 88 -10.45 -1.32 4.07
N TYR A 89 -10.26 -0.72 2.89
CA TYR A 89 -9.47 0.48 2.68
C TYR A 89 -10.27 1.79 2.78
N LEU A 90 -11.47 1.84 2.19
CA LEU A 90 -12.32 3.03 2.19
C LEU A 90 -13.11 3.21 3.50
N LYS A 91 -12.51 2.84 4.63
CA LYS A 91 -13.09 3.12 5.95
C LYS A 91 -13.02 4.61 6.30
#